data_AF-A0A497J4A3-F1
#
_entry.id   AF-A0A497J4A3-F1
#
_cell.length_a   1.000
_cell.length_b   1.000
_cell.length_c   1.000
_cell.angle_alpha   90.00
_cell.angle_beta   90.00
_cell.angle_gamma   90.00
#
_symmetry.space_group_name_H-M   'P 1'
#
loop_
_entity.id
_entity.type
_entity.pdbx_description
1 polymer ?
#
loop_
_entity_poly.entity_id
_entity_poly.type
_entity_poly.pdbx_seq_one_letter_code
_entity_poly.pdbx_strand_id
1 'polypeptide(L)'
;LIELISEQPRYLFELQKELRDMVSQTAILKHLKKLEDEGFVESYEIISDINALPRRYYRLKKNIFLSLCFGDSIHRISASNLTSQVKPSFDRDVIQILTEGRTELTRIKRCNSFEEKVRRSADLLAKIDRGIKLLEESQSYLLWLKREVLRTIKETTGGIT
;
A
#
# COMPACT_ATOMS: atom_id res chain seq x y z
N LEU A 1 -0.88 15.90 0.47
CA LEU A 1 0.60 15.85 0.59
C LEU A 1 1.17 14.60 -0.05
N ILE A 2 0.92 13.39 0.49
CA ILE A 2 1.46 12.11 -0.04
C ILE A 2 1.14 11.94 -1.53
N GLU A 3 -0.11 12.20 -1.93
CA GLU A 3 -0.54 12.19 -3.34
C GLU A 3 0.34 13.11 -4.22
N LEU A 4 0.39 14.40 -3.90
CA LEU A 4 1.17 15.39 -4.66
C LEU A 4 2.66 15.04 -4.83
N ILE A 5 3.31 14.55 -3.78
CA ILE A 5 4.74 14.19 -3.83
C ILE A 5 4.99 12.80 -4.43
N SER A 6 3.94 11.98 -4.61
CA SER A 6 4.03 10.67 -5.27
C SER A 6 4.07 10.79 -6.80
N GLU A 7 3.50 11.85 -7.35
CA GLU A 7 3.54 12.15 -8.79
C GLU A 7 4.94 12.59 -9.22
N GLN A 8 5.50 13.55 -8.48
CA GLN A 8 6.84 14.08 -8.67
C GLN A 8 7.34 14.77 -7.39
N PRO A 9 8.66 14.90 -7.18
CA PRO A 9 9.19 15.69 -6.09
C PRO A 9 8.72 17.14 -6.19
N ARG A 10 8.33 17.74 -5.06
CA ARG A 10 7.82 19.12 -5.01
C ARG A 10 8.48 19.90 -3.89
N TYR A 11 8.65 21.21 -4.08
CA TYR A 11 9.11 22.12 -3.03
C TYR A 11 7.91 22.76 -2.30
N LEU A 12 8.18 23.35 -1.13
CA LEU A 12 7.13 23.83 -0.21
C LEU A 12 6.13 24.79 -0.86
N PHE A 13 6.60 25.71 -1.71
CA PHE A 13 5.72 26.71 -2.34
C PHE A 13 4.79 26.08 -3.39
N GLU A 14 5.22 25.04 -4.12
CA GLU A 14 4.30 24.27 -4.98
C GLU A 14 3.22 23.58 -4.17
N LEU A 15 3.60 22.94 -3.07
CA LEU A 15 2.65 22.28 -2.17
C LEU A 15 1.66 23.29 -1.56
N GLN A 16 2.14 24.48 -1.18
CA GLN A 16 1.29 25.56 -0.69
C GLN A 16 0.34 26.07 -1.78
N LYS A 17 0.80 26.16 -3.03
CA LYS A 17 -0.05 26.61 -4.15
C LYS A 17 -1.20 25.64 -4.41
N GLU A 18 -0.91 24.33 -4.39
CA GLU A 18 -1.92 23.26 -4.58
C GLU A 18 -2.87 23.12 -3.37
N LEU A 19 -2.41 23.43 -2.16
CA LEU A 19 -3.18 23.25 -0.91
C LEU A 19 -3.69 24.54 -0.28
N ARG A 20 -3.63 25.67 -1.01
CA ARG A 20 -3.75 27.04 -0.50
C ARG A 20 -4.99 27.27 0.36
N ASP A 21 -6.12 26.66 -0.02
CA ASP A 21 -7.41 26.88 0.63
C ASP A 21 -7.69 25.88 1.76
N MET A 22 -6.84 24.87 1.94
CA MET A 22 -7.08 23.78 2.88
C MET A 22 -6.14 23.84 4.10
N VAL A 23 -4.88 24.24 3.91
CA VAL A 23 -3.84 24.09 4.94
C VAL A 23 -2.82 25.23 4.89
N SER A 24 -2.46 25.78 6.06
CA SER A 24 -1.41 26.80 6.15
C SER A 24 -0.03 26.23 5.82
N GLN A 25 0.88 27.10 5.33
CA GLN A 25 2.27 26.71 5.03
C GLN A 25 2.97 26.09 6.26
N THR A 26 2.73 26.64 7.46
CA THR A 26 3.27 26.11 8.72
C THR A 26 2.77 24.70 9.02
N ALA A 27 1.49 24.42 8.75
CA ALA A 27 0.92 23.08 8.93
C ALA A 27 1.49 22.08 7.90
N ILE A 28 1.68 22.49 6.64
CA ILE A 28 2.35 21.68 5.61
C ILE A 28 3.76 21.27 6.07
N LEU A 29 4.56 22.24 6.53
CA LEU A 29 5.91 21.98 7.06
C LEU A 29 5.89 21.01 8.25
N LYS A 30 4.96 21.19 9.19
CA LYS A 30 4.82 20.30 10.35
C LYS A 30 4.51 18.86 9.92
N HIS A 31 3.63 18.68 8.94
CA HIS A 31 3.30 17.35 8.41
C HIS A 31 4.45 16.73 7.62
N LEU A 32 5.15 17.50 6.78
CA LEU A 32 6.33 17.01 6.04
C LEU A 32 7.43 16.56 7.00
N LYS A 33 7.73 17.36 8.03
CA LYS A 33 8.71 17.00 9.05
C LYS A 33 8.32 15.70 9.76
N LYS A 34 7.06 15.57 10.18
CA LYS A 34 6.57 14.32 10.79
C LYS A 34 6.73 13.12 9.85
N LEU A 35 6.44 13.29 8.55
CA LEU A 35 6.61 12.21 7.57
C LEU A 35 8.09 11.86 7.31
N GLU A 36 9.00 12.84 7.39
CA GLU A 36 10.44 12.61 7.33
C GLU A 36 10.96 11.88 8.56
N ASP A 37 10.55 12.29 9.76
CA ASP A 37 10.93 11.67 11.03
C ASP A 37 10.53 10.19 11.07
N GLU A 38 9.38 9.84 10.48
CA GLU A 38 8.87 8.46 10.34
C GLU A 38 9.44 7.72 9.10
N GLY A 39 10.31 8.37 8.32
CA GLY A 39 10.99 7.81 7.17
C GLY A 39 10.09 7.48 5.97
N PHE A 40 8.93 8.12 5.85
CA PHE A 40 8.06 8.03 4.67
C PHE A 40 8.45 9.00 3.58
N VAL A 41 8.92 10.18 3.98
CA VAL A 41 9.39 11.24 3.09
C VAL A 41 10.88 11.44 3.32
N GLU A 42 11.57 11.86 2.27
CA GLU A 42 12.90 12.44 2.39
C GLU A 42 12.94 13.77 1.63
N SER A 43 13.90 14.59 1.99
CA SER A 43 14.16 15.85 1.30
C SER A 43 15.59 15.92 0.81
N TYR A 44 15.76 16.74 -0.22
CA TYR A 44 17.04 17.02 -0.83
C TYR A 44 17.02 18.45 -1.38
N GLU A 45 18.20 19.04 -1.52
CA GLU A 45 18.35 20.39 -2.01
C GLU A 45 18.81 20.39 -3.46
N ILE A 46 18.17 21.21 -4.29
CA ILE A 46 18.63 21.53 -5.65
C ILE A 46 19.04 23.00 -5.67
N ILE A 47 20.25 23.25 -6.13
CA ILE A 47 20.74 24.59 -6.47
C ILE A 47 20.50 24.75 -7.97
N SER A 48 19.53 25.58 -8.35
CA SER A 48 19.17 25.78 -9.75
C SER A 48 20.13 26.72 -10.49
N ASP A 49 20.89 27.55 -9.76
CA ASP A 49 21.83 28.52 -10.31
C ASP A 49 22.89 28.89 -9.26
N ILE A 50 24.09 29.31 -9.67
CA ILE A 50 25.26 29.56 -8.79
C ILE A 50 24.96 30.60 -7.68
N ASN A 51 24.00 31.50 -7.93
CA ASN A 51 23.59 32.54 -6.99
C ASN A 51 22.18 32.34 -6.38
N ALA A 52 21.54 31.20 -6.63
CA ALA A 52 20.20 30.93 -6.12
C ALA A 52 20.24 30.27 -4.74
N LEU A 53 19.29 30.64 -3.88
CA LEU A 53 19.07 29.92 -2.63
C LEU A 53 18.70 28.46 -2.94
N PRO A 54 19.31 27.48 -2.24
CA PRO A 54 18.96 26.07 -2.40
C PRO A 54 17.47 25.86 -2.19
N ARG A 55 16.82 25.14 -3.11
CA ARG A 55 15.42 24.77 -2.98
C ARG A 55 15.33 23.37 -2.40
N ARG A 56 14.66 23.25 -1.25
CA ARG A 56 14.38 21.96 -0.61
C ARG A 56 13.15 21.30 -1.25
N TYR A 57 13.38 20.17 -1.90
CA TYR A 57 12.36 19.30 -2.49
C TYR A 57 12.05 18.14 -1.55
N TYR A 58 10.81 17.64 -1.63
CA TYR A 58 10.34 16.50 -0.85
C TYR A 58 9.86 15.40 -1.80
N ARG A 59 10.22 14.14 -1.52
CA ARG A 59 9.76 12.96 -2.25
C ARG A 59 9.48 11.80 -1.31
N LEU A 60 8.71 10.81 -1.77
CA LEU A 60 8.53 9.55 -1.03
C LEU A 60 9.85 8.77 -0.98
N LYS A 61 10.25 8.36 0.22
CA LYS A 61 11.46 7.56 0.46
C LYS A 61 11.22 6.06 0.22
N LYS A 62 10.00 5.59 0.47
CA LYS A 62 9.62 4.17 0.36
C LYS A 62 8.24 4.02 -0.27
N ASN A 63 8.04 2.91 -0.97
CA ASN A 63 6.72 2.52 -1.44
C ASN A 63 5.95 1.89 -0.29
N ILE A 64 4.68 2.28 -0.13
CA ILE A 64 3.80 1.74 0.91
C ILE A 64 2.54 1.23 0.21
N PHE A 65 2.15 0.01 0.53
CA PHE A 65 0.84 -0.54 0.19
C PHE A 65 0.02 -0.59 1.48
N LEU A 66 -1.15 0.05 1.45
CA LEU A 66 -2.11 0.08 2.55
C LEU A 66 -3.39 -0.62 2.11
N SER A 67 -3.85 -1.58 2.91
CA SER A 67 -5.13 -2.25 2.73
C SER A 67 -6.00 -2.06 3.97
N LEU A 68 -7.25 -1.66 3.75
CA LEU A 68 -8.22 -1.32 4.79
C LEU A 68 -9.53 -2.07 4.54
N CYS A 69 -10.02 -2.78 5.55
CA CYS A 69 -11.31 -3.46 5.53
C CYS A 69 -12.04 -3.22 6.86
N PHE A 70 -13.30 -2.78 6.77
CA PHE A 70 -14.16 -2.53 7.91
C PHE A 70 -15.58 -3.02 7.59
N GLY A 71 -16.18 -3.75 8.52
CA GLY A 71 -17.55 -4.24 8.42
C GLY A 71 -18.00 -4.87 9.73
N ASP A 72 -19.26 -5.33 9.77
CA ASP A 72 -19.75 -6.06 10.93
C ASP A 72 -18.91 -7.32 11.16
N SER A 73 -18.31 -7.41 12.35
CA SER A 73 -17.41 -8.50 12.76
C SER A 73 -16.14 -8.69 11.90
N ILE A 74 -15.77 -7.73 11.05
CA ILE A 74 -14.52 -7.76 10.29
C ILE A 74 -13.80 -6.41 10.34
N HIS A 75 -12.56 -6.42 10.81
CA HIS A 75 -11.65 -5.28 10.72
C HIS A 75 -10.26 -5.78 10.37
N ARG A 76 -9.66 -5.22 9.32
CA ARG A 76 -8.29 -5.54 8.91
C ARG A 76 -7.62 -4.29 8.41
N ILE A 77 -6.44 -4.00 8.96
CA ILE A 77 -5.55 -2.96 8.50
C ILE A 77 -4.21 -3.63 8.26
N SER A 78 -3.72 -3.59 7.04
CA SER A 78 -2.39 -4.08 6.70
C SER A 78 -1.59 -3.00 5.98
N ALA A 79 -0.32 -2.92 6.35
CA ALA A 79 0.67 -2.04 5.74
C ALA A 79 1.87 -2.89 5.36
N SER A 80 2.23 -2.88 4.08
CA SER A 80 3.39 -3.61 3.57
C SER A 80 4.20 -2.75 2.62
N ASN A 81 5.47 -3.12 2.44
CA ASN A 81 6.26 -2.57 1.35
C ASN A 81 5.99 -3.38 0.08
N LEU A 82 6.10 -2.74 -1.08
CA LEU A 82 6.11 -3.47 -2.34
C LEU A 82 7.38 -4.32 -2.40
N THR A 83 7.24 -5.65 -2.39
CA THR A 83 8.37 -6.60 -2.37
C THR A 83 8.31 -7.53 -3.58
N SER A 84 9.48 -7.86 -4.11
CA SER A 84 9.71 -8.88 -5.14
C SER A 84 10.26 -10.19 -4.57
N GLN A 85 10.53 -10.24 -3.26
CA GLN A 85 11.31 -11.33 -2.65
C GLN A 85 10.58 -12.67 -2.67
N VAL A 86 9.24 -12.66 -2.67
CA VAL A 86 8.44 -13.87 -2.71
C VAL A 86 7.57 -13.82 -3.95
N LYS A 87 7.80 -14.76 -4.87
CA LYS A 87 6.85 -15.00 -5.97
C LYS A 87 5.62 -15.68 -5.36
N PRO A 88 4.44 -15.07 -5.43
CA PRO A 88 3.23 -15.68 -4.89
C PRO A 88 2.92 -16.97 -5.65
N SER A 89 2.51 -18.01 -4.91
CA SER A 89 2.06 -19.28 -5.48
C SER A 89 0.68 -19.59 -4.96
N PHE A 90 -0.29 -19.64 -5.88
CA PHE A 90 -1.64 -20.11 -5.59
C PHE A 90 -1.60 -21.60 -5.32
N ASP A 91 -1.69 -21.97 -4.05
CA ASP A 91 -1.91 -23.35 -3.65
C ASP A 91 -3.34 -23.81 -3.99
N ARG A 92 -3.56 -25.12 -3.93
CA ARG A 92 -4.90 -25.69 -4.15
C ARG A 92 -5.89 -25.24 -3.07
N ASP A 93 -5.42 -24.93 -1.87
CA ASP A 93 -6.29 -24.54 -0.75
C ASP A 93 -7.01 -23.22 -1.04
N VAL A 94 -6.32 -22.22 -1.59
CA VAL A 94 -6.96 -20.95 -1.96
C VAL A 94 -8.01 -21.16 -3.04
N ILE A 95 -7.69 -21.93 -4.08
CA ILE A 95 -8.66 -22.25 -5.14
C ILE A 95 -9.86 -22.98 -4.54
N GLN A 96 -9.63 -23.95 -3.66
CA GLN A 96 -10.70 -24.69 -2.98
C GLN A 96 -11.59 -23.79 -2.12
N ILE A 97 -11.03 -22.82 -1.39
CA ILE A 97 -11.86 -21.87 -0.62
C ILE A 97 -12.73 -21.03 -1.55
N LEU A 98 -12.16 -20.56 -2.66
CA LEU A 98 -12.89 -19.73 -3.63
C LEU A 98 -14.03 -20.50 -4.31
N THR A 99 -13.87 -21.82 -4.52
CA THR A 99 -14.89 -22.66 -5.15
C THR A 99 -15.88 -23.28 -4.16
N GLU A 100 -15.42 -23.75 -2.99
CA GLU A 100 -16.19 -24.57 -2.04
C GLU A 100 -16.52 -23.87 -0.72
N GLY A 101 -15.91 -22.71 -0.41
CA GLY A 101 -16.05 -22.04 0.89
C GLY A 101 -17.50 -21.73 1.29
N ARG A 102 -18.36 -21.40 0.32
CA ARG A 102 -19.79 -21.18 0.54
C ARG A 102 -20.52 -22.46 0.94
N THR A 103 -20.14 -23.59 0.37
CA THR A 103 -20.68 -24.92 0.69
C THR A 103 -20.27 -25.33 2.10
N GLU A 104 -18.99 -25.13 2.46
CA GLU A 104 -18.50 -25.39 3.81
C GLU A 104 -19.19 -24.53 4.87
N LEU A 105 -19.39 -23.24 4.61
CA LEU A 105 -20.15 -22.37 5.50
C LEU A 105 -21.58 -22.87 5.71
N THR A 106 -22.23 -23.38 4.65
CA THR A 106 -23.58 -23.96 4.75
C THR A 106 -23.58 -25.23 5.60
N ARG A 107 -22.55 -26.08 5.47
CA ARG A 107 -22.38 -27.29 6.29
C ARG A 107 -22.22 -26.93 7.77
N ILE A 108 -21.39 -25.93 8.09
CA ILE A 108 -21.20 -25.42 9.46
C ILE A 108 -22.52 -24.90 10.06
N LYS A 109 -23.31 -24.15 9.28
CA LYS A 109 -24.62 -23.65 9.74
C LYS A 109 -25.60 -24.77 10.08
N ARG A 110 -25.48 -25.93 9.44
CA ARG A 110 -26.32 -27.12 9.66
C ARG A 110 -25.77 -28.06 10.73
N CYS A 111 -24.61 -27.79 11.33
CA CYS A 111 -24.07 -28.60 12.42
C CYS A 111 -24.93 -28.44 13.67
N ASN A 112 -25.39 -29.57 14.22
CA ASN A 112 -26.18 -29.61 15.45
C ASN A 112 -25.30 -29.59 16.71
N SER A 113 -24.06 -30.09 16.61
CA SER A 113 -23.09 -30.05 17.71
C SER A 113 -22.38 -28.70 17.74
N PHE A 114 -22.39 -28.05 18.91
CA PHE A 114 -21.66 -26.81 19.15
C PHE A 114 -20.14 -26.99 18.95
N GLU A 115 -19.58 -28.07 19.51
CA GLU A 115 -18.15 -28.36 19.43
C GLU A 115 -17.69 -28.54 17.98
N GLU A 116 -18.42 -29.32 17.19
CA GLU A 116 -18.11 -29.54 15.78
C GLU A 116 -18.27 -28.26 14.96
N LYS A 117 -19.26 -27.44 15.30
CA LYS A 117 -19.48 -26.13 14.66
C LYS A 117 -18.32 -25.17 14.92
N VAL A 118 -17.83 -25.10 16.16
CA VAL A 118 -16.67 -24.28 16.53
C VAL A 118 -15.41 -24.78 15.82
N ARG A 119 -15.14 -26.09 15.88
CA ARG A 119 -13.96 -26.71 15.25
C ARG A 119 -13.92 -26.43 13.74
N ARG A 120 -15.02 -26.71 13.02
CA ARG A 120 -15.09 -26.45 11.57
C ARG A 120 -15.02 -24.97 11.22
N SER A 121 -15.58 -24.10 12.06
CA SER A 121 -15.47 -22.65 11.86
C SER A 121 -14.02 -22.19 12.00
N ALA A 122 -13.30 -22.67 13.01
CA ALA A 122 -11.88 -22.38 13.19
C ALA A 122 -11.03 -22.88 12.01
N ASP A 123 -11.28 -24.10 11.53
CA ASP A 123 -10.60 -24.68 10.37
C ASP A 123 -10.85 -23.85 9.10
N LEU A 124 -12.09 -23.42 8.86
CA LEU A 124 -12.45 -22.60 7.70
C LEU A 124 -11.86 -21.18 7.81
N LEU A 125 -11.89 -20.57 8.99
CA LEU A 125 -11.27 -19.26 9.23
C LEU A 125 -9.76 -19.30 8.99
N ALA A 126 -9.05 -20.29 9.52
CA ALA A 126 -7.61 -20.45 9.30
C ALA A 126 -7.26 -20.60 7.82
N LYS A 127 -8.10 -21.30 7.05
CA LYS A 127 -7.98 -21.41 5.59
C LYS A 127 -8.20 -20.05 4.91
N ILE A 128 -9.28 -19.34 5.27
CA ILE A 128 -9.59 -18.01 4.73
C ILE A 128 -8.45 -17.02 5.00
N ASP A 129 -7.92 -16.98 6.22
CA ASP A 129 -6.83 -16.07 6.60
C ASP A 129 -5.56 -16.32 5.79
N ARG A 130 -5.22 -17.59 5.53
CA ARG A 130 -4.12 -17.95 4.62
C ARG A 130 -4.41 -17.47 3.20
N GLY A 131 -5.62 -17.67 2.70
CA GLY A 131 -6.02 -17.22 1.37
C GLY A 131 -5.94 -15.69 1.21
N ILE A 132 -6.42 -14.93 2.20
CA ILE A 132 -6.32 -13.46 2.20
C ILE A 132 -4.86 -13.03 2.18
N LYS A 133 -4.00 -13.64 3.02
CA LYS A 133 -2.58 -13.31 3.06
C LYS A 133 -1.90 -13.53 1.70
N LEU A 134 -2.19 -14.66 1.06
CA LEU A 134 -1.63 -14.95 -0.27
C LEU A 134 -2.10 -13.95 -1.34
N LEU A 135 -3.38 -13.54 -1.29
CA LEU A 135 -3.90 -12.52 -2.20
C LEU A 135 -3.23 -11.16 -1.98
N GLU A 136 -3.00 -10.76 -0.73
CA GLU A 136 -2.26 -9.53 -0.40
C GLU A 136 -0.80 -9.57 -0.88
N GLU A 137 -0.11 -10.70 -0.72
CA GLU A 137 1.23 -10.93 -1.25
C GLU A 137 1.24 -10.87 -2.78
N SER A 138 0.23 -11.47 -3.42
CA SER A 138 0.05 -11.45 -4.87
C SER A 138 -0.18 -10.04 -5.41
N GLN A 139 -1.03 -9.27 -4.74
CA GLN A 139 -1.27 -7.88 -5.09
C GLN A 139 0.00 -7.04 -4.92
N SER A 140 0.74 -7.23 -3.83
CA SER A 140 2.00 -6.53 -3.56
C SER A 140 3.03 -6.80 -4.65
N TYR A 141 3.16 -8.06 -5.10
CA TYR A 141 4.05 -8.46 -6.18
C TYR A 141 3.65 -7.83 -7.53
N LEU A 142 2.36 -7.85 -7.89
CA LEU A 142 1.88 -7.27 -9.14
C LEU A 142 2.06 -5.74 -9.17
N LEU A 143 1.83 -5.06 -8.04
CA LEU A 143 2.07 -3.63 -7.91
C LEU A 143 3.56 -3.29 -8.03
N TRP A 144 4.45 -4.12 -7.47
CA TRP A 144 5.88 -4.00 -7.70
C TRP A 144 6.23 -4.14 -9.19
N LEU A 145 5.72 -5.18 -9.87
CA LEU A 145 6.01 -5.40 -11.29
C LEU A 145 5.51 -4.25 -12.16
N LYS A 146 4.29 -3.76 -11.91
CA LYS A 146 3.72 -2.58 -12.59
C LYS A 146 4.64 -1.37 -12.44
N ARG A 147 5.17 -1.13 -11.24
CA ARG A 147 6.10 -0.03 -10.97
C ARG A 147 7.38 -0.18 -11.79
N GLU A 148 7.98 -1.36 -11.82
CA GLU A 148 9.22 -1.56 -12.58
C GLU A 148 9.00 -1.34 -14.08
N VAL A 149 7.89 -1.81 -14.64
CA VAL A 149 7.53 -1.54 -16.05
C VAL A 149 7.40 -0.03 -16.30
N LEU A 150 6.69 0.70 -15.44
CA LEU A 150 6.52 2.15 -15.57
C LEU A 150 7.85 2.90 -15.44
N ARG A 151 8.76 2.44 -14.57
CA ARG A 151 10.09 3.02 -14.42
C ARG A 151 10.92 2.84 -15.68
N THR A 152 10.94 1.64 -16.25
CA THR A 152 11.64 1.37 -17.51
C THR A 152 11.13 2.24 -18.65
N ILE A 153 9.81 2.44 -18.74
CA ILE A 153 9.22 3.34 -19.76
C ILE A 153 9.70 4.78 -19.55
N LYS A 154 9.67 5.30 -18.31
CA LYS A 154 10.15 6.66 -17.98
C LYS A 154 11.64 6.85 -18.29
N GLU A 155 12.47 5.86 -18.02
CA GLU A 155 13.90 5.89 -18.35
C GLU A 155 14.12 5.90 -19.87
N THR A 156 13.30 5.16 -20.61
CA THR A 156 13.38 5.10 -22.09
C THR A 156 12.91 6.39 -22.75
N THR A 157 11.84 7.03 -22.24
CA THR A 157 11.32 8.30 -22.79
C THR A 157 12.09 9.53 -22.27
N GLY A 158 12.63 9.47 -21.06
CA GLY A 158 13.45 10.54 -20.46
C GLY A 158 14.91 10.54 -20.93
N GLY A 159 15.35 9.55 -21.71
CA GLY A 159 16.63 9.57 -22.43
C GLY A 159 16.59 10.35 -23.76
N ILE A 160 15.43 10.91 -24.11
CA ILE A 160 15.23 11.80 -25.26
C ILE A 160 14.75 13.16 -24.73
N THR A 161 15.62 13.90 -24.04
CA THR A 161 15.50 15.36 -23.86
C THR A 161 16.81 15.95 -23.36
#